data_AF-A0A4W4FLN2-F1
#
_entry.id   AF-A0A4W4FLN2-F1
#
_cell.length_a   1.000
_cell.length_b   1.000
_cell.length_c   1.000
_cell.angle_alpha   90.00
_cell.angle_beta   90.00
_cell.angle_gamma   90.00
#
_symmetry.space_group_name_H-M   'P 1'
#
loop_
_entity.id
_entity.type
_entity.pdbx_description
1 polymer ?
#
loop_
_entity_poly.entity_id
_entity_poly.type
_entity_poly.pdbx_seq_one_letter_code
_entity_poly.pdbx_strand_id
1 'polypeptide(L)'
;MAPAGVLHCTLLWLTVAAVASLLTKEQRDSIVDQHNIYRASVNPKAADMARMTWNENATLVAEKYASQCIWDHNPAVKNIFGESLFTSTGPINVSKVLHEWFKEHEHYDYDNNQCSEDEQCGHYTQMVWAKSTSVGCAAHVCATFQGLPGFTNTTIVVCNYFPLGNVVGHKPYQAGEPCSQCPENWTLCEDNVCGPEHKDVLPSTETEHGDILPSTETERGDILPSTETEHGDILPSTETEHGDILPSTETEQENNTRAMPEHAVIASKAGTGTLILARLLLAGLIASLVF
;
A
#
# COMPACT_ATOMS: atom_id res chain seq x y z
N MET A 1 22.19 -21.11 64.59
CA MET A 1 21.87 -21.84 63.35
C MET A 1 20.52 -21.35 62.85
N ALA A 2 20.50 -20.57 61.78
CA ALA A 2 19.34 -20.28 60.95
C ALA A 2 19.89 -19.83 59.59
N PRO A 3 19.55 -20.48 58.46
CA PRO A 3 20.00 -20.01 57.16
C PRO A 3 19.05 -18.91 56.67
N ALA A 4 19.65 -17.84 56.14
CA ALA A 4 18.93 -16.78 55.45
C ALA A 4 18.30 -17.33 54.17
N GLY A 5 16.97 -17.21 54.05
CA GLY A 5 16.23 -17.56 52.84
C GLY A 5 16.50 -16.54 51.72
N VAL A 6 17.07 -17.01 50.62
CA VAL A 6 17.26 -16.22 49.40
C VAL A 6 15.92 -16.12 48.69
N LEU A 7 15.28 -14.94 48.76
CA LEU A 7 14.07 -14.61 48.04
C LEU A 7 14.43 -14.45 46.54
N HIS A 8 14.28 -15.51 45.76
CA HIS A 8 14.43 -15.43 44.31
C HIS A 8 13.21 -14.70 43.72
N CYS A 9 13.42 -13.43 43.38
CA CYS A 9 12.48 -12.64 42.60
C CYS A 9 12.57 -13.11 41.13
N THR A 10 11.77 -14.12 40.76
CA THR A 10 11.65 -14.53 39.36
C THR A 10 10.79 -13.51 38.63
N LEU A 11 11.46 -12.52 38.03
CA LEU A 11 10.86 -11.63 37.03
C LEU A 11 10.44 -12.49 35.83
N LEU A 12 9.13 -12.74 35.73
CA LEU A 12 8.50 -13.35 34.56
C LEU A 12 8.58 -12.33 33.42
N TRP A 13 9.59 -12.45 32.56
CA TRP A 13 9.62 -11.71 31.30
C TRP A 13 8.49 -12.23 30.42
N LEU A 14 7.36 -11.51 30.39
CA LEU A 14 6.38 -11.66 29.31
C LEU A 14 7.09 -11.15 28.04
N THR A 15 7.71 -12.06 27.28
CA THR A 15 8.07 -11.76 25.90
C THR A 15 6.77 -11.71 25.12
N VAL A 16 6.21 -10.51 24.96
CA VAL A 16 5.17 -10.27 23.95
C VAL A 16 5.84 -10.41 22.60
N ALA A 17 5.90 -11.63 22.08
CA ALA A 17 6.20 -11.88 20.68
C ALA A 17 4.94 -11.54 19.87
N ALA A 18 4.59 -10.26 19.80
CA ALA A 18 3.67 -9.77 18.80
C ALA A 18 4.43 -9.66 17.49
N VAL A 19 4.61 -10.79 16.79
CA VAL A 19 5.03 -10.75 15.39
C VAL A 19 3.79 -10.58 14.54
N ALA A 20 3.10 -9.45 14.73
CA ALA A 20 2.10 -8.98 13.79
C ALA A 20 2.87 -8.25 12.70
N SER A 21 2.84 -8.83 11.50
CA SER A 21 3.46 -8.29 10.30
C SER A 21 2.67 -7.08 9.81
N LEU A 22 2.87 -5.96 10.49
CA LEU A 22 2.24 -4.69 10.17
C LEU A 22 3.20 -3.91 9.29
N LEU A 23 2.78 -3.68 8.04
CA LEU A 23 3.40 -2.67 7.18
C LEU A 23 3.56 -1.37 7.99
N THR A 24 4.72 -0.72 7.90
CA THR A 24 4.93 0.55 8.60
C THR A 24 4.01 1.62 8.05
N LYS A 25 3.82 2.74 8.77
CA LYS A 25 3.02 3.86 8.26
C LYS A 25 3.56 4.35 6.91
N GLU A 26 4.88 4.47 6.79
CA GLU A 26 5.56 4.90 5.57
C GLU A 26 5.31 3.91 4.42
N GLN A 27 5.27 2.61 4.69
CA GLN A 27 4.93 1.60 3.70
C GLN A 27 3.46 1.71 3.27
N ARG A 28 2.54 1.96 4.20
CA ARG A 28 1.10 2.14 3.88
C ARG A 28 0.87 3.40 3.05
N ASP A 29 1.50 4.50 3.42
CA ASP A 29 1.46 5.75 2.65
C ASP A 29 2.03 5.52 1.23
N SER A 30 3.20 4.86 1.15
CA SER A 30 3.84 4.49 -0.12
C SER A 30 2.98 3.58 -1.01
N ILE A 31 2.15 2.71 -0.43
CA ILE A 31 1.17 1.92 -1.18
C ILE A 31 0.15 2.82 -1.86
N VAL A 32 -0.48 3.72 -1.08
CA VAL A 32 -1.51 4.60 -1.60
C VAL A 32 -0.95 5.55 -2.65
N ASP A 33 0.21 6.15 -2.37
CA ASP A 33 0.86 7.11 -3.26
C ASP A 33 1.21 6.47 -4.61
N GLN A 34 1.84 5.29 -4.59
CA GLN A 34 2.20 4.59 -5.83
C GLN A 34 0.98 4.11 -6.61
N HIS A 35 -0.09 3.65 -5.94
CA HIS A 35 -1.34 3.36 -6.64
C HIS A 35 -1.87 4.60 -7.35
N ASN A 36 -1.89 5.76 -6.69
CA ASN A 36 -2.38 6.99 -7.30
C ASN A 36 -1.47 7.47 -8.45
N ILE A 37 -0.15 7.35 -8.33
CA ILE A 37 0.80 7.64 -9.43
C ILE A 37 0.50 6.75 -10.65
N TYR A 38 0.35 5.44 -10.45
CA TYR A 38 0.05 4.51 -11.54
C TYR A 38 -1.33 4.73 -12.16
N ARG A 39 -2.33 5.07 -11.35
CA ARG A 39 -3.68 5.43 -11.81
C ARG A 39 -3.69 6.71 -12.64
N ALA A 40 -2.85 7.69 -12.27
CA ALA A 40 -2.66 8.94 -13.00
C ALA A 40 -1.93 8.76 -14.33
N SER A 41 -1.13 7.69 -14.47
CA SER A 41 -0.23 7.46 -15.61
C SER A 41 -0.76 6.45 -16.65
N VAL A 42 -2.04 6.06 -16.57
CA VAL A 42 -2.60 5.05 -17.46
C VAL A 42 -2.68 5.53 -18.92
N ASN A 43 -2.55 4.58 -19.85
CA ASN A 43 -2.71 4.81 -21.27
C ASN A 43 -3.65 3.73 -21.87
N PRO A 44 -4.77 4.11 -22.51
CA PRO A 44 -5.26 5.48 -22.71
C PRO A 44 -5.60 6.18 -21.39
N LYS A 45 -5.66 7.52 -21.41
CA LYS A 45 -6.05 8.33 -20.25
C LYS A 45 -7.45 7.96 -19.77
N ALA A 46 -7.68 8.05 -18.47
CA ALA A 46 -8.94 7.67 -17.84
C ALA A 46 -9.79 8.90 -17.48
N ALA A 47 -11.06 8.90 -17.90
CA ALA A 47 -12.01 9.98 -17.60
C ALA A 47 -12.60 9.92 -16.19
N ASP A 48 -12.64 8.72 -15.59
CA ASP A 48 -13.41 8.40 -14.37
C ASP A 48 -12.53 7.84 -13.24
N MET A 49 -11.20 7.96 -13.33
CA MET A 49 -10.27 7.33 -12.40
C MET A 49 -10.39 7.92 -10.99
N ALA A 50 -10.84 7.13 -10.02
CA ALA A 50 -10.92 7.59 -8.63
C ALA A 50 -9.56 7.66 -7.94
N ARG A 51 -9.37 8.62 -7.05
CA ARG A 51 -8.26 8.62 -6.08
C ARG A 51 -8.42 7.44 -5.11
N MET A 52 -7.34 6.69 -4.91
CA MET A 52 -7.22 5.59 -3.96
C MET A 52 -6.92 6.12 -2.55
N THR A 53 -7.56 5.56 -1.53
CA THR A 53 -7.25 5.82 -0.11
C THR A 53 -6.92 4.53 0.65
N TRP A 54 -6.32 4.65 1.83
CA TRP A 54 -6.11 3.50 2.71
C TRP A 54 -7.43 3.02 3.35
N ASN A 55 -7.59 1.71 3.54
CA ASN A 55 -8.77 1.09 4.15
C ASN A 55 -8.38 0.10 5.25
N GLU A 56 -8.56 0.49 6.51
CA GLU A 56 -8.19 -0.35 7.65
C GLU A 56 -9.01 -1.64 7.75
N ASN A 57 -10.27 -1.66 7.31
CA ASN A 57 -11.08 -2.88 7.30
C ASN A 57 -10.54 -3.90 6.28
N ALA A 58 -10.15 -3.43 5.09
CA ALA A 58 -9.53 -4.27 4.07
C ALA A 58 -8.16 -4.81 4.53
N THR A 59 -7.40 -3.99 5.28
CA THR A 59 -6.14 -4.36 5.92
C THR A 59 -6.32 -5.51 6.91
N LEU A 60 -7.28 -5.42 7.84
CA LEU A 60 -7.54 -6.49 8.82
C LEU A 60 -7.87 -7.83 8.15
N VAL A 61 -8.58 -7.79 7.03
CA VAL A 61 -8.89 -8.97 6.23
C VAL A 61 -7.65 -9.53 5.55
N ALA A 62 -6.79 -8.65 5.00
CA ALA A 62 -5.52 -9.03 4.39
C ALA A 62 -4.56 -9.65 5.41
N GLU A 63 -4.45 -9.07 6.61
CA GLU A 63 -3.59 -9.56 7.70
C GLU A 63 -3.97 -10.97 8.12
N LYS A 64 -5.27 -11.19 8.37
CA LYS A 64 -5.79 -12.50 8.76
C LYS A 64 -5.53 -13.56 7.68
N TYR A 65 -5.54 -13.18 6.40
CA TYR A 65 -5.32 -14.12 5.32
C TYR A 65 -3.83 -14.39 5.08
N ALA A 66 -3.00 -13.34 5.05
CA ALA A 66 -1.55 -13.44 4.89
C ALA A 66 -0.91 -14.33 5.97
N SER A 67 -1.40 -14.29 7.22
CA SER A 67 -0.90 -15.12 8.32
C SER A 67 -1.16 -16.62 8.16
N GLN A 68 -1.99 -17.03 7.20
CA GLN A 68 -2.28 -18.44 6.95
C GLN A 68 -1.25 -19.09 6.01
N CYS A 69 -0.40 -18.29 5.35
CA CYS A 69 0.65 -18.79 4.46
C CYS A 69 0.12 -19.70 3.33
N ILE A 70 -1.02 -19.32 2.77
CA ILE A 70 -1.66 -19.99 1.65
C ILE A 70 -1.40 -19.17 0.39
N TRP A 71 -0.78 -19.80 -0.61
CA TRP A 71 -0.60 -19.23 -1.94
C TRP A 71 -1.82 -19.55 -2.82
N ASP A 72 -2.93 -18.89 -2.50
CA ASP A 72 -4.17 -18.91 -3.28
C ASP A 72 -5.00 -17.67 -2.88
N HIS A 73 -5.96 -17.26 -3.70
CA HIS A 73 -6.85 -16.15 -3.37
C HIS A 73 -7.80 -16.50 -2.22
N ASN A 74 -8.12 -15.51 -1.39
CA ASN A 74 -9.00 -15.70 -0.24
C ASN A 74 -10.44 -15.99 -0.67
N PRO A 75 -10.96 -17.22 -0.47
CA PRO A 75 -12.28 -17.57 -0.93
C PRO A 75 -13.39 -16.82 -0.18
N ALA A 76 -13.12 -16.33 1.03
CA ALA A 76 -14.11 -15.64 1.86
C ALA A 76 -14.44 -14.22 1.37
N VAL A 77 -13.59 -13.63 0.51
CA VAL A 77 -13.74 -12.24 0.05
C VAL A 77 -14.08 -12.11 -1.43
N LYS A 78 -14.20 -13.22 -2.16
CA LYS A 78 -14.35 -13.27 -3.63
C LYS A 78 -15.41 -12.31 -4.22
N ASN A 79 -16.47 -12.00 -3.47
CA ASN A 79 -17.56 -11.10 -3.90
C ASN A 79 -17.65 -9.83 -3.04
N ILE A 80 -16.62 -9.53 -2.26
CA ILE A 80 -16.57 -8.42 -1.29
C ILE A 80 -15.42 -7.48 -1.64
N PHE A 81 -14.23 -8.04 -1.83
CA PHE A 81 -13.01 -7.30 -2.17
C PHE A 81 -12.42 -7.83 -3.47
N GLY A 82 -11.77 -6.95 -4.22
CA GLY A 82 -10.73 -7.38 -5.16
C GLY A 82 -9.48 -7.78 -4.38
N GLU A 83 -8.64 -8.65 -4.90
CA GLU A 83 -7.46 -9.13 -4.17
C GLU A 83 -6.26 -9.34 -5.09
N SER A 84 -5.10 -8.84 -4.67
CA SER A 84 -3.80 -9.04 -5.32
C SER A 84 -2.82 -9.69 -4.34
N LEU A 85 -2.10 -10.71 -4.82
CA LEU A 85 -1.11 -11.47 -4.04
C LEU A 85 0.28 -11.32 -4.63
N PHE A 86 1.28 -11.30 -3.77
CA PHE A 86 2.69 -11.30 -4.17
C PHE A 86 3.53 -12.10 -3.18
N THR A 87 4.59 -12.75 -3.66
CA THR A 87 5.60 -13.37 -2.80
C THR A 87 7.00 -12.87 -3.14
N SER A 88 7.83 -12.72 -2.12
CA SER A 88 9.26 -12.47 -2.28
C SER A 88 10.08 -13.01 -1.14
N THR A 89 11.31 -13.44 -1.44
CA THR A 89 12.31 -13.74 -0.43
C THR A 89 12.89 -12.46 0.17
N GLY A 90 13.16 -12.48 1.48
CA GLY A 90 13.76 -11.36 2.20
C GLY A 90 12.77 -10.26 2.65
N PRO A 91 13.30 -9.11 3.11
CA PRO A 91 12.48 -7.97 3.54
C PRO A 91 11.58 -7.46 2.42
N ILE A 92 10.38 -7.01 2.79
CA ILE A 92 9.41 -6.53 1.82
C ILE A 92 9.86 -5.21 1.18
N ASN A 93 9.84 -5.15 -0.14
CA ASN A 93 9.98 -3.91 -0.90
C ASN A 93 8.65 -3.62 -1.58
N VAL A 94 7.84 -2.77 -0.95
CA VAL A 94 6.50 -2.39 -1.42
C VAL A 94 6.54 -1.83 -2.84
N SER A 95 7.51 -0.96 -3.15
CA SER A 95 7.63 -0.38 -4.50
C SER A 95 7.86 -1.45 -5.56
N LYS A 96 8.68 -2.46 -5.26
CA LYS A 96 8.85 -3.61 -6.16
C LYS A 96 7.52 -4.34 -6.37
N VAL A 97 6.77 -4.64 -5.31
CA VAL A 97 5.48 -5.35 -5.41
C VAL A 97 4.52 -4.62 -6.36
N LEU A 98 4.33 -3.32 -6.13
CA LEU A 98 3.41 -2.50 -6.91
C LEU A 98 3.88 -2.31 -8.35
N HIS A 99 5.19 -2.18 -8.55
CA HIS A 99 5.76 -2.11 -9.89
C HIS A 99 5.54 -3.39 -10.67
N GLU A 100 5.79 -4.57 -10.10
CA GLU A 100 5.58 -5.86 -10.79
C GLU A 100 4.10 -6.07 -11.14
N TRP A 101 3.17 -5.73 -10.24
CA TRP A 101 1.74 -5.77 -10.54
C TRP A 101 1.35 -4.78 -11.64
N PHE A 102 1.89 -3.55 -11.63
CA PHE A 102 1.60 -2.56 -12.66
C PHE A 102 2.21 -2.93 -14.02
N LYS A 103 3.38 -3.58 -14.03
CA LYS A 103 4.11 -3.97 -15.23
C LYS A 103 3.30 -4.88 -16.16
N GLU A 104 2.34 -5.63 -15.61
CA GLU A 104 1.39 -6.41 -16.40
C GLU A 104 0.63 -5.60 -17.48
N HIS A 105 0.59 -4.27 -17.39
CA HIS A 105 0.08 -3.40 -18.46
C HIS A 105 0.76 -3.62 -19.81
N GLU A 106 2.01 -4.07 -19.84
CA GLU A 106 2.77 -4.40 -21.05
C GLU A 106 2.10 -5.51 -21.88
N HIS A 107 1.24 -6.32 -21.24
CA HIS A 107 0.55 -7.45 -21.84
C HIS A 107 -0.96 -7.23 -22.01
N TYR A 108 -1.48 -6.08 -21.59
CA TYR A 108 -2.91 -5.78 -21.58
C TYR A 108 -3.31 -4.85 -22.74
N ASP A 109 -4.20 -5.33 -23.60
CA ASP A 109 -4.84 -4.56 -24.65
C ASP A 109 -6.13 -3.92 -24.11
N TYR A 110 -6.08 -2.60 -23.86
CA TYR A 110 -7.22 -1.84 -23.39
C TYR A 110 -8.37 -1.82 -24.39
N ASP A 111 -8.10 -1.68 -25.69
CA ASP A 111 -9.15 -1.51 -26.70
C ASP A 111 -9.99 -2.78 -26.82
N ASN A 112 -9.33 -3.92 -26.82
CA ASN A 112 -9.96 -5.24 -26.91
C ASN A 112 -10.35 -5.84 -25.55
N ASN A 113 -9.98 -5.20 -24.44
CA ASN A 113 -10.20 -5.70 -23.07
C ASN A 113 -9.62 -7.12 -22.89
N GLN A 114 -8.40 -7.34 -23.39
CA GLN A 114 -7.77 -8.66 -23.47
C GLN A 114 -6.37 -8.63 -22.89
N CYS A 115 -6.04 -9.69 -22.14
CA CYS A 115 -4.67 -9.97 -21.75
C CYS A 115 -4.05 -10.88 -22.82
N SER A 116 -2.76 -10.69 -23.09
CA SER A 116 -2.00 -11.56 -23.99
C SER A 116 -2.09 -13.01 -23.54
N GLU A 117 -2.01 -13.95 -24.51
CA GLU A 117 -2.02 -15.37 -24.21
C GLU A 117 -0.88 -15.74 -23.25
N ASP A 118 -1.19 -16.63 -22.30
CA ASP A 118 -0.30 -17.10 -21.23
C ASP A 118 0.19 -16.08 -20.19
N GLU A 119 -0.09 -14.80 -20.37
CA GLU A 119 0.26 -13.71 -19.46
C GLU A 119 -0.77 -13.48 -18.34
N GLN A 120 -0.42 -12.59 -17.41
CA GLN A 120 -1.30 -12.14 -16.31
C GLN A 120 -1.49 -10.63 -16.42
N CYS A 121 -2.74 -10.19 -16.30
CA CYS A 121 -3.09 -8.76 -16.30
C CYS A 121 -4.04 -8.37 -15.15
N GLY A 122 -4.34 -9.34 -14.27
CA GLY A 122 -5.32 -9.18 -13.21
C GLY A 122 -4.86 -8.21 -12.12
N HIS A 123 -3.57 -8.19 -11.81
CA HIS A 123 -3.03 -7.28 -10.80
C HIS A 123 -3.02 -5.85 -11.35
N TYR A 124 -2.56 -5.65 -12.58
CA TYR A 124 -2.60 -4.33 -13.24
C TYR A 124 -4.04 -3.80 -13.30
N THR A 125 -4.96 -4.56 -13.88
CA THR A 125 -6.35 -4.12 -14.06
C THR A 125 -7.04 -3.80 -12.72
N GLN A 126 -6.70 -4.51 -11.64
CA GLN A 126 -7.18 -4.19 -10.30
C GLN A 126 -6.58 -2.90 -9.75
N MET A 127 -5.26 -2.67 -9.90
CA MET A 127 -4.61 -1.44 -9.44
C MET A 127 -5.21 -0.20 -10.11
N VAL A 128 -5.53 -0.30 -11.40
CA VAL A 128 -6.09 0.79 -12.20
C VAL A 128 -7.61 0.71 -12.36
N TRP A 129 -8.30 -0.07 -11.52
CA TRP A 129 -9.75 -0.15 -11.58
C TRP A 129 -10.38 1.16 -11.06
N ALA A 130 -10.97 1.96 -11.94
CA ALA A 130 -11.48 3.31 -11.64
C ALA A 130 -12.42 3.31 -10.43
N LYS A 131 -13.30 2.32 -10.31
CA LYS A 131 -14.28 2.23 -9.22
C LYS A 131 -13.72 1.71 -7.90
N SER A 132 -12.50 1.17 -7.87
CA SER A 132 -11.84 0.78 -6.61
C SER A 132 -11.27 2.05 -5.98
N THR A 133 -11.88 2.51 -4.89
CA THR A 133 -11.53 3.79 -4.26
C THR A 133 -10.65 3.62 -3.03
N SER A 134 -10.47 2.40 -2.56
CA SER A 134 -9.68 2.15 -1.35
C SER A 134 -8.98 0.80 -1.38
N VAL A 135 -7.81 0.75 -0.72
CA VAL A 135 -6.96 -0.44 -0.63
C VAL A 135 -6.49 -0.63 0.82
N GLY A 136 -6.43 -1.88 1.26
CA GLY A 136 -5.79 -2.26 2.52
C GLY A 136 -4.94 -3.49 2.31
N CYS A 137 -3.69 -3.44 2.78
CA CYS A 137 -2.70 -4.47 2.52
C CYS A 137 -2.04 -4.98 3.79
N ALA A 138 -1.55 -6.21 3.73
CA ALA A 138 -0.74 -6.82 4.76
C ALA A 138 0.41 -7.61 4.16
N ALA A 139 1.51 -7.69 4.90
CA ALA A 139 2.60 -8.60 4.63
C ALA A 139 2.61 -9.70 5.68
N HIS A 140 3.19 -10.87 5.43
CA HIS A 140 3.51 -11.86 6.47
C HIS A 140 4.70 -12.73 6.07
N VAL A 141 5.60 -13.06 7.00
CA VAL A 141 6.72 -13.95 6.72
C VAL A 141 6.30 -15.39 7.02
N CYS A 142 6.31 -16.23 6.00
CA CYS A 142 5.90 -17.61 6.08
C CYS A 142 7.11 -18.54 6.12
N ALA A 143 7.19 -19.36 7.17
CA ALA A 143 8.21 -20.40 7.28
C ALA A 143 8.07 -21.45 6.16
N THR A 144 6.82 -21.77 5.80
CA THR A 144 6.43 -22.67 4.71
C THR A 144 5.13 -22.18 4.08
N PHE A 145 4.90 -22.52 2.82
CA PHE A 145 3.67 -22.21 2.10
C PHE A 145 2.83 -23.46 1.81
N GLN A 146 1.51 -23.33 1.95
CA GLN A 146 0.57 -24.17 1.20
C GLN A 146 0.49 -23.63 -0.23
N GLY A 147 0.60 -24.50 -1.25
CA GLY A 147 0.53 -24.12 -2.68
C GLY A 147 1.88 -23.78 -3.33
N LEU A 148 2.93 -23.51 -2.54
CA LEU A 148 4.31 -23.30 -3.01
C LEU A 148 5.31 -24.17 -2.23
N PRO A 149 5.32 -25.50 -2.45
CA PRO A 149 6.27 -26.38 -1.77
C PRO A 149 7.72 -26.00 -2.13
N GLY A 150 8.60 -25.97 -1.14
CA GLY A 150 10.00 -25.58 -1.30
C GLY A 150 10.30 -24.09 -1.06
N PHE A 151 9.26 -23.24 -1.02
CA PHE A 151 9.40 -21.85 -0.61
C PHE A 151 9.39 -21.78 0.93
N THR A 152 10.52 -21.35 1.49
CA THR A 152 10.70 -21.21 2.94
C THR A 152 11.14 -19.80 3.29
N ASN A 153 10.78 -19.33 4.48
CA ASN A 153 11.10 -17.98 4.98
C ASN A 153 10.82 -16.88 3.94
N THR A 154 9.68 -17.00 3.26
CA THR A 154 9.28 -16.12 2.15
C THR A 154 8.13 -15.24 2.63
N THR A 155 8.15 -13.98 2.23
CA THR A 155 7.13 -13.01 2.59
C THR A 155 5.98 -13.10 1.59
N ILE A 156 4.74 -13.23 2.08
CA ILE A 156 3.52 -13.01 1.29
C ILE A 156 3.02 -11.59 1.51
N VAL A 157 2.47 -10.99 0.45
CA VAL A 157 1.77 -9.71 0.47
C VAL A 157 0.37 -9.94 -0.06
N VAL A 158 -0.62 -9.44 0.65
CA VAL A 158 -2.04 -9.48 0.27
C VAL A 158 -2.56 -8.05 0.28
N CYS A 159 -3.14 -7.60 -0.82
CA CYS A 159 -3.84 -6.32 -0.91
C CYS A 159 -5.30 -6.54 -1.29
N ASN A 160 -6.22 -6.01 -0.49
CA ASN A 160 -7.65 -6.04 -0.73
C ASN A 160 -8.15 -4.67 -1.20
N TYR A 161 -8.97 -4.67 -2.26
CA TYR A 161 -9.50 -3.46 -2.91
C TYR A 161 -11.00 -3.36 -2.74
N PHE A 162 -11.49 -2.16 -2.41
CA PHE A 162 -12.91 -1.88 -2.26
C PHE A 162 -13.34 -0.58 -2.94
N PRO A 163 -14.48 -0.59 -3.66
CA PRO A 163 -15.21 -1.75 -4.18
C PRO A 163 -14.32 -2.72 -5.00
N LEU A 164 -14.77 -3.97 -5.20
CA LEU A 164 -14.01 -4.96 -5.96
C LEU A 164 -13.86 -4.56 -7.43
N GLY A 165 -12.69 -4.87 -8.00
CA GLY A 165 -12.39 -4.68 -9.42
C GLY A 165 -12.55 -5.97 -10.24
N ASN A 166 -11.98 -5.96 -11.44
CA ASN A 166 -11.90 -7.12 -12.35
C ASN A 166 -13.24 -7.79 -12.62
N VAL A 167 -14.29 -6.97 -12.77
CA VAL A 167 -15.61 -7.45 -13.15
C VAL A 167 -15.55 -7.99 -14.58
N VAL A 168 -15.93 -9.25 -14.74
CA VAL A 168 -15.87 -9.98 -16.02
C VAL A 168 -16.58 -9.19 -17.13
N GLY A 169 -15.88 -8.97 -18.24
CA GLY A 169 -16.41 -8.27 -19.41
C GLY A 169 -16.37 -6.74 -19.33
N HIS A 170 -15.83 -6.17 -18.25
CA HIS A 170 -15.67 -4.72 -18.10
C HIS A 170 -14.19 -4.31 -18.18
N LYS A 171 -13.94 -3.14 -18.77
CA LYS A 171 -12.65 -2.47 -18.75
C LYS A 171 -12.37 -1.86 -17.37
N PRO A 172 -11.09 -1.68 -16.98
CA PRO A 172 -10.75 -1.16 -15.67
C PRO A 172 -11.20 0.29 -15.43
N TYR A 173 -11.28 1.09 -16.48
CA TYR A 173 -11.69 2.49 -16.43
C TYR A 173 -12.27 2.90 -17.78
N GLN A 174 -12.88 4.08 -17.86
CA GLN A 174 -13.38 4.66 -19.10
C GLN A 174 -12.33 5.58 -19.73
N ALA A 175 -11.96 5.32 -20.98
CA ALA A 175 -11.03 6.18 -21.70
C ALA A 175 -11.63 7.57 -21.98
N GLY A 176 -10.81 8.61 -21.83
CA GLY A 176 -11.19 9.99 -22.15
C GLY A 176 -10.27 11.00 -21.48
N GLU A 177 -10.61 12.29 -21.60
CA GLU A 177 -9.87 13.34 -20.91
C GLU A 177 -9.94 13.15 -19.39
N PRO A 178 -8.81 13.25 -18.67
CA PRO A 178 -8.78 13.09 -17.22
C PRO A 178 -9.86 13.88 -16.51
N CYS A 179 -10.51 13.24 -15.55
CA CYS A 179 -11.57 13.82 -14.72
C CYS A 179 -12.83 14.30 -15.47
N SER A 180 -12.97 14.03 -16.77
CA SER A 180 -14.17 14.44 -17.54
C SER A 180 -15.44 13.68 -17.15
N GLN A 181 -15.32 12.58 -16.41
CA GLN A 181 -16.42 11.73 -15.94
C GLN A 181 -16.28 11.36 -14.46
N CYS A 182 -15.84 12.30 -13.62
CA CYS A 182 -15.87 12.12 -12.18
C CYS A 182 -17.32 11.99 -11.64
N PRO A 183 -17.52 11.31 -10.50
CA PRO A 183 -18.81 11.28 -9.81
C PRO A 183 -19.35 12.70 -9.52
N GLU A 184 -20.68 12.87 -9.50
CA GLU A 184 -21.34 14.20 -9.40
C GLU A 184 -20.92 15.05 -8.18
N ASN A 185 -20.41 14.42 -7.12
CA ASN A 185 -19.96 15.08 -5.89
C ASN A 185 -18.43 15.15 -5.75
N TRP A 186 -17.68 14.80 -6.79
CA TRP A 186 -16.23 14.78 -6.83
C TRP A 186 -15.75 15.87 -7.78
N THR A 187 -15.52 17.06 -7.21
CA THR A 187 -15.12 18.25 -7.96
C THR A 187 -13.60 18.42 -8.03
N LEU A 188 -12.84 17.69 -7.22
CA LEU A 188 -11.39 17.75 -7.21
C LEU A 188 -10.83 16.90 -8.36
N CYS A 189 -10.00 17.53 -9.20
CA CYS A 189 -9.17 16.84 -10.17
C CYS A 189 -7.72 17.23 -9.93
N GLU A 190 -6.96 16.30 -9.37
CA GLU A 190 -5.54 16.47 -9.09
C GLU A 190 -4.81 15.26 -9.65
N ASP A 191 -3.67 15.49 -10.31
CA ASP A 191 -2.86 14.43 -10.90
C ASP A 191 -3.69 13.43 -11.74
N ASN A 192 -4.61 13.92 -12.56
CA ASN A 192 -5.49 13.12 -13.41
C ASN A 192 -6.43 12.13 -12.67
N VAL A 193 -6.62 12.26 -11.36
CA VAL A 193 -7.56 11.44 -10.59
C VAL A 193 -8.68 12.27 -9.97
N CYS A 194 -9.89 11.71 -9.99
CA CYS A 194 -11.08 12.27 -9.37
C CYS A 194 -11.03 12.12 -7.85
N GLY A 195 -11.41 13.16 -7.11
CA GLY A 195 -11.55 13.11 -5.66
C GLY A 195 -12.72 13.96 -5.14
N PRO A 196 -13.18 13.71 -3.90
CA PRO A 196 -14.09 14.63 -3.23
C PRO A 196 -13.40 15.97 -3.02
N GLU A 197 -14.18 17.05 -2.98
CA GLU A 197 -13.68 18.38 -2.63
C GLU A 197 -12.99 18.34 -1.26
N HIS A 198 -11.88 19.07 -1.11
CA HIS A 198 -11.37 19.40 0.21
C HIS A 198 -12.45 20.24 0.89
N LYS A 199 -13.22 19.65 1.81
CA LYS A 199 -13.94 20.46 2.78
C LYS A 199 -12.85 21.20 3.54
N ASP A 200 -12.68 22.48 3.26
CA ASP A 200 -11.85 23.37 4.05
C ASP A 200 -12.30 23.22 5.51
N VAL A 201 -11.60 22.38 6.27
CA VAL A 201 -11.56 22.53 7.71
C VAL A 201 -10.66 23.75 7.90
N LEU A 202 -11.23 24.93 7.66
CA LEU A 202 -10.74 26.13 8.31
C LEU A 202 -10.64 25.78 9.79
N PRO A 203 -9.47 25.94 10.45
CA PRO A 203 -9.42 25.90 11.89
C PRO A 203 -10.26 27.09 12.36
N SER A 204 -11.50 26.83 12.77
CA SER A 204 -12.31 27.83 13.46
C SER A 204 -11.62 28.08 14.80
N THR A 205 -10.77 29.10 14.87
CA THR A 205 -10.40 29.72 16.14
C THR A 205 -11.58 30.56 16.62
N GLU A 206 -12.65 29.90 17.03
CA GLU A 206 -13.64 30.48 17.93
C GLU A 206 -13.18 30.11 19.35
N THR A 207 -12.19 30.85 19.83
CA THR A 207 -11.89 30.86 21.26
C THR A 207 -13.02 31.68 21.89
N GLU A 208 -13.98 31.01 22.55
CA GLU A 208 -14.93 31.68 23.44
C GLU A 208 -14.14 32.49 24.47
N HIS A 209 -14.04 33.80 24.24
CA HIS A 209 -13.61 34.74 25.26
C HIS A 209 -14.84 35.08 26.08
N GLY A 210 -15.00 34.39 27.21
CA GLY A 210 -16.00 34.73 28.21
C GLY A 210 -15.78 36.17 28.70
N ASP A 211 -16.85 36.96 28.63
CA ASP A 211 -16.92 38.31 29.14
C ASP A 211 -16.59 38.34 30.65
N ILE A 212 -15.46 38.95 31.01
CA ILE A 212 -15.22 39.39 32.39
C ILE A 212 -15.30 40.92 32.39
N LEU A 213 -16.42 41.42 32.90
CA LEU A 213 -16.61 42.82 33.28
C LEU A 213 -15.54 43.24 34.31
N PRO A 214 -14.79 44.35 34.12
CA PRO A 214 -14.09 44.98 35.22
C PRO A 214 -14.98 46.06 35.85
N SER A 215 -15.36 45.83 37.11
CA SER A 215 -15.83 46.85 38.02
C SER A 215 -14.72 47.87 38.31
N THR A 216 -15.14 49.13 38.38
CA THR A 216 -14.40 50.34 38.79
C THR A 216 -13.56 50.17 40.05
N GLU A 217 -12.35 50.75 40.06
CA GLU A 217 -11.82 51.57 41.17
C GLU A 217 -10.69 52.44 40.60
N THR A 218 -10.74 53.72 40.97
CA THR A 218 -9.80 54.79 40.61
C THR A 218 -8.73 54.85 41.69
N GLU A 219 -7.45 54.92 41.35
CA GLU A 219 -6.46 55.68 42.15
C GLU A 219 -5.21 56.00 41.34
N ARG A 220 -4.55 57.05 41.83
CA ARG A 220 -3.67 58.01 41.17
C ARG A 220 -2.22 57.75 41.59
N GLY A 221 -1.28 57.81 40.66
CA GLY A 221 0.15 57.77 40.97
C GLY A 221 0.99 58.28 39.81
N ASP A 222 1.61 59.44 40.02
CA ASP A 222 2.43 60.17 39.06
C ASP A 222 3.89 59.63 38.93
N ILE A 223 4.59 60.13 37.91
CA ILE A 223 6.06 60.33 37.74
C ILE A 223 6.86 59.34 36.84
N LEU A 224 6.96 59.68 35.54
CA LEU A 224 8.14 60.14 34.74
C LEU A 224 9.49 59.35 34.69
N PRO A 225 10.37 59.56 33.68
CA PRO A 225 10.68 58.61 32.61
C PRO A 225 12.16 58.17 32.54
N SER A 226 12.48 57.21 31.66
CA SER A 226 13.83 57.08 31.10
C SER A 226 13.79 56.63 29.64
N THR A 227 14.53 57.41 28.84
CA THR A 227 14.95 57.31 27.44
C THR A 227 15.63 55.95 27.13
N GLU A 228 15.61 55.38 25.92
CA GLU A 228 16.12 55.82 24.60
C GLU A 228 15.45 54.94 23.49
N THR A 229 14.93 55.46 22.35
CA THR A 229 15.59 55.69 21.02
C THR A 229 16.54 54.56 20.60
N GLU A 230 16.46 53.85 19.47
CA GLU A 230 16.17 54.15 18.06
C GLU A 230 15.74 52.83 17.34
N HIS A 231 14.77 52.80 16.43
CA HIS A 231 14.78 53.16 14.98
C HIS A 231 15.17 52.01 14.02
N GLY A 232 14.21 51.70 13.14
CA GLY A 232 14.38 51.13 11.79
C GLY A 232 14.55 49.62 11.67
N ASP A 233 14.15 48.97 10.59
CA ASP A 233 13.25 49.30 9.49
C ASP A 233 13.00 47.98 8.71
N ILE A 234 12.01 48.07 7.83
CA ILE A 234 11.38 47.06 6.99
C ILE A 234 12.34 46.46 5.93
N LEU A 235 12.28 45.12 5.76
CA LEU A 235 12.43 44.21 4.56
C LEU A 235 13.30 44.67 3.35
N PRO A 236 13.99 43.75 2.59
CA PRO A 236 13.29 42.70 1.85
C PRO A 236 14.05 41.41 1.45
N SER A 237 13.23 40.52 0.86
CA SER A 237 13.53 39.35 0.04
C SER A 237 14.45 39.62 -1.15
N THR A 238 15.28 38.63 -1.51
CA THR A 238 15.86 38.47 -2.84
C THR A 238 15.75 37.03 -3.30
N GLU A 239 15.21 36.87 -4.51
CA GLU A 239 15.27 35.67 -5.33
C GLU A 239 16.68 35.41 -5.88
N THR A 240 16.97 34.16 -6.25
CA THR A 240 18.03 33.84 -7.19
C THR A 240 17.61 32.67 -8.08
N GLU A 241 17.67 32.90 -9.39
CA GLU A 241 17.39 31.97 -10.49
C GLU A 241 18.56 31.01 -10.83
N HIS A 242 18.15 29.96 -11.55
CA HIS A 242 18.80 29.00 -12.47
C HIS A 242 20.31 29.08 -12.82
N GLY A 243 20.91 27.88 -12.95
CA GLY A 243 22.11 27.60 -13.74
C GLY A 243 22.20 26.12 -14.13
N ASP A 244 22.15 25.87 -15.44
CA ASP A 244 22.14 24.55 -16.10
C ASP A 244 23.44 23.75 -15.95
N ILE A 245 23.34 22.42 -15.89
CA ILE A 245 24.47 21.49 -16.06
C ILE A 245 24.13 20.48 -17.18
N LEU A 246 24.88 20.53 -18.27
CA LEU A 246 24.87 19.52 -19.35
C LEU A 246 25.66 18.27 -18.94
N PRO A 247 25.29 17.06 -19.44
CA PRO A 247 25.99 15.82 -19.13
C PRO A 247 27.14 15.55 -20.10
N SER A 248 28.28 15.11 -19.57
CA SER A 248 29.38 14.51 -20.33
C SER A 248 29.27 12.98 -20.28
N THR A 249 29.22 12.36 -21.45
CA THR A 249 29.34 10.92 -21.68
C THR A 249 30.80 10.47 -21.59
N GLU A 250 31.10 9.44 -20.80
CA GLU A 250 32.26 8.57 -21.04
C GLU A 250 31.85 7.10 -20.86
N THR A 251 32.14 6.33 -21.90
CA THR A 251 32.10 4.88 -22.00
C THR A 251 33.37 4.27 -21.42
N GLU A 252 33.28 3.19 -20.64
CA GLU A 252 34.22 2.05 -20.75
C GLU A 252 33.72 0.77 -20.04
N GLN A 253 33.86 -0.33 -20.79
CA GLN A 253 33.85 -1.77 -20.45
C GLN A 253 34.89 -2.07 -19.33
N GLU A 254 34.89 -3.12 -18.50
CA GLU A 254 34.40 -4.50 -18.62
C GLU A 254 34.58 -5.24 -17.26
N ASN A 255 33.85 -6.36 -17.10
CA ASN A 255 34.27 -7.62 -16.47
C ASN A 255 33.83 -8.00 -15.02
N ASN A 256 32.78 -8.85 -15.01
CA ASN A 256 32.65 -10.14 -14.31
C ASN A 256 32.96 -10.26 -12.81
N THR A 257 31.89 -10.46 -12.01
CA THR A 257 31.94 -11.41 -10.88
C THR A 257 30.58 -12.07 -10.63
N ARG A 258 30.46 -13.35 -11.01
CA ARG A 258 29.73 -14.44 -10.34
C ARG A 258 28.33 -14.11 -9.75
N ALA A 259 27.28 -14.34 -10.53
CA ALA A 259 25.88 -14.29 -10.07
C ALA A 259 25.51 -15.45 -9.13
N MET A 260 24.87 -15.11 -8.02
CA MET A 260 24.16 -16.01 -7.08
C MET A 260 22.70 -16.21 -7.57
N PRO A 261 21.98 -17.28 -7.18
CA PRO A 261 20.73 -17.65 -7.85
C PRO A 261 19.58 -16.68 -7.51
N GLU A 262 18.69 -16.55 -8.49
CA GLU A 262 17.60 -15.59 -8.60
C GLU A 262 16.62 -15.61 -7.43
N HIS A 263 16.14 -14.41 -7.05
CA HIS A 263 15.00 -14.23 -6.15
C HIS A 263 13.77 -14.82 -6.84
N ALA A 264 13.21 -15.89 -6.29
CA ALA A 264 11.96 -16.45 -6.79
C ALA A 264 10.82 -15.44 -6.54
N VAL A 265 10.27 -14.89 -7.62
CA VAL A 265 9.10 -14.02 -7.64
C VAL A 265 7.99 -14.78 -8.35
N ILE A 266 6.87 -15.02 -7.68
CA ILE A 266 5.71 -15.67 -8.27
C ILE A 266 4.50 -14.76 -8.03
N ALA A 267 3.82 -14.39 -9.12
CA ALA A 267 2.49 -13.78 -9.11
C ALA A 267 1.43 -14.87 -9.31
N SER A 268 0.29 -14.76 -8.62
CA SER A 268 -0.78 -15.75 -8.65
C SER A 268 -1.51 -15.69 -9.99
N LYS A 269 -1.38 -16.73 -10.82
CA LYS A 269 -2.14 -16.86 -12.08
C LYS A 269 -3.61 -17.08 -11.71
N ALA A 270 -4.45 -16.07 -11.94
CA ALA A 270 -5.92 -16.21 -11.85
C ALA A 270 -6.42 -17.15 -12.97
N GLY A 271 -6.28 -18.45 -12.76
CA GLY A 271 -6.67 -19.50 -13.71
C GLY A 271 -8.05 -20.05 -13.38
N THR A 272 -8.98 -19.94 -14.33
CA THR A 272 -10.24 -20.69 -14.36
C THR A 272 -9.96 -22.20 -14.34
N GLY A 273 -10.10 -22.82 -13.18
CA GLY A 273 -9.84 -24.24 -12.98
C GLY A 273 -10.77 -25.13 -13.82
N THR A 274 -10.19 -25.81 -14.82
CA THR A 274 -10.78 -27.02 -15.40
C THR A 274 -10.20 -28.22 -14.65
N LEU A 275 -11.05 -28.92 -13.89
CA LEU A 275 -10.69 -30.18 -13.22
C LEU A 275 -10.22 -31.20 -14.26
N ILE A 276 -8.96 -31.66 -14.16
CA ILE A 276 -8.53 -32.92 -14.77
C ILE A 276 -8.25 -33.92 -13.64
N LEU A 277 -9.00 -35.01 -13.68
CA LEU A 277 -8.98 -36.11 -12.72
C LEU A 277 -7.58 -36.73 -12.59
N ALA A 278 -7.01 -36.70 -11.39
CA ALA A 278 -5.98 -37.66 -10.99
C ALA A 278 -6.66 -38.92 -10.41
N ARG A 279 -6.69 -40.01 -11.20
CA ARG A 279 -7.05 -41.35 -10.68
C ARG A 279 -5.89 -41.89 -9.86
N LEU A 280 -6.12 -42.08 -8.56
CA LEU A 280 -5.27 -42.89 -7.69
C LEU A 280 -5.22 -44.34 -8.18
N LEU A 281 -4.03 -44.84 -8.49
CA LEU A 281 -3.71 -46.27 -8.44
C LEU A 281 -2.74 -46.47 -7.28
N LEU A 282 -3.26 -46.93 -6.15
CA LEU A 282 -2.47 -47.54 -5.09
C LEU A 282 -3.22 -48.78 -4.58
N ALA A 283 -2.98 -49.92 -5.23
CA ALA A 283 -3.11 -51.23 -4.62
C ALA A 283 -1.65 -51.70 -4.44
N GLY A 284 -1.09 -51.75 -3.23
CA GLY A 284 -1.55 -52.61 -2.14
C GLY A 284 -0.78 -53.93 -2.19
N LEU A 285 0.56 -53.86 -2.10
CA LEU A 285 1.37 -55.03 -1.75
C LEU A 285 1.24 -55.27 -0.25
N ILE A 286 0.97 -56.52 0.13
CA ILE A 286 1.30 -57.26 1.36
C ILE A 286 0.10 -58.14 1.74
N ALA A 287 0.19 -59.43 1.43
CA ALA A 287 -0.17 -60.56 2.30
C ALA A 287 -0.05 -61.89 1.52
N SER A 288 1.13 -62.51 1.58
CA SER A 288 1.26 -63.96 1.36
C SER A 288 1.75 -64.57 2.66
N LEU A 289 0.81 -65.00 3.49
CA LEU A 289 1.01 -65.97 4.56
C LEU A 289 -0.35 -66.63 4.79
N VAL A 290 -0.32 -67.97 4.83
CA VAL A 290 -1.39 -68.93 5.19
C VAL A 290 -2.02 -69.68 3.99
N PHE A 291 -1.59 -70.95 3.91
CA PHE A 291 -1.93 -72.11 3.07
C PHE A 291 -1.35 -72.19 1.65
#